data_AF-E3J7A9-F1
#
_entry.id   AF-E3J7A9-F1
#
_cell.length_a   1.000
_cell.length_b   1.000
_cell.length_c   1.000
_cell.angle_alpha   90.00
_cell.angle_beta   90.00
_cell.angle_gamma   90.00
#
_symmetry.space_group_name_H-M   'P 1'
#
loop_
_entity.id
_entity.type
_entity.pdbx_description
1 polymer ?
#
loop_
_entity_poly.entity_id
_entity_poly.type
_entity_poly.pdbx_seq_one_letter_code
_entity_poly.pdbx_strand_id
1 'polypeptide(L)' 'MQPTPLVTVCGSGGCPTVFTTEDDAVIVQGYLPEPRLSEGVPTGEARVVIPRELLNEAARRLLAS' A
#
# COMPACT_ATOMS: atom_id res chain seq x y z
N MET A 1 3.78 10.83 13.73
CA MET A 1 3.58 9.38 13.88
C MET A 1 4.39 8.69 12.78
N GLN A 2 5.21 7.69 13.12
CA GLN A 2 6.02 6.95 12.13
C GLN A 2 5.34 5.59 11.86
N PRO A 3 5.04 5.24 10.60
CA PRO A 3 4.40 3.98 10.29
C PRO A 3 5.37 2.79 10.39
N THR A 4 4.86 1.63 10.82
CA THR A 4 5.61 0.38 10.97
C THR A 4 5.34 -0.54 9.77
N PRO A 5 6.36 -1.10 9.11
CA PRO A 5 6.15 -2.02 8.00
C PRO A 5 5.33 -3.24 8.44
N LEU A 6 4.23 -3.50 7.73
CA LEU A 6 3.37 -4.66 7.94
C LEU A 6 3.77 -5.81 7.03
N VAL A 7 3.96 -5.52 5.74
CA VAL A 7 4.47 -6.47 4.73
C VAL A 7 5.16 -5.72 3.59
N THR A 8 6.26 -6.28 3.11
CA THR A 8 7.04 -5.77 1.97
C THR A 8 7.29 -6.92 1.00
N VAL A 9 7.11 -6.67 -0.29
CA VAL A 9 7.53 -7.59 -1.35
C VAL A 9 8.46 -6.83 -2.29
N CYS A 10 9.66 -7.37 -2.49
CA CYS A 10 10.65 -6.81 -3.40
C CYS A 10 10.72 -7.68 -4.67
N GLY A 11 10.48 -7.07 -5.83
CA GLY A 11 10.68 -7.68 -7.16
C GLY A 11 11.74 -6.91 -7.95
N SER A 12 11.82 -7.12 -9.28
CA SER A 12 12.66 -6.31 -10.17
C SER A 12 12.07 -4.89 -10.31
N GLY A 13 12.35 -4.03 -9.33
CA GLY A 13 11.78 -2.69 -9.16
C GLY A 13 11.92 -2.21 -7.71
N GLY A 14 11.30 -1.09 -7.37
CA GLY A 14 11.13 -0.62 -5.99
C GLY A 14 10.20 -1.54 -5.20
N CYS A 15 10.38 -1.61 -3.88
CA CYS A 15 9.60 -2.50 -3.03
C CYS A 15 8.28 -1.83 -2.59
N PRO A 16 7.11 -2.20 -3.15
CA PRO A 16 5.85 -1.82 -2.54
C PRO A 16 5.78 -2.36 -1.12
N THR A 17 5.25 -1.54 -0.21
CA THR A 17 5.19 -1.87 1.22
C THR A 17 3.85 -1.38 1.77
N VAL A 18 3.21 -2.24 2.56
CA VAL A 18 2.07 -1.86 3.39
C VAL A 18 2.60 -1.63 4.80
N PHE A 19 2.16 -0.56 5.42
CA PHE A 19 2.49 -0.20 6.79
C PHE A 19 1.24 -0.11 7.64
N THR A 20 1.39 -0.33 8.94
CA THR A 20 0.38 -0.03 9.95
C THR A 20 0.85 1.11 10.85
N THR A 21 -0.09 1.76 11.54
CA THR A 21 0.17 2.83 12.49
C THR A 21 -0.42 2.45 13.86
N GLU A 22 -0.08 3.21 14.90
CA GLU A 22 -0.60 2.98 16.24
C GLU A 22 -2.12 3.19 16.33
N ASP A 23 -2.69 4.03 15.45
CA ASP A 23 -4.12 4.34 15.38
C ASP A 23 -4.90 3.42 14.41
N ASP A 24 -4.38 2.21 14.16
CA ASP A 24 -4.97 1.18 13.28
C ASP A 24 -5.21 1.64 11.82
N ALA A 25 -4.53 2.71 11.39
CA ALA A 25 -4.54 3.15 10.00
C ALA A 25 -3.51 2.38 9.17
N VAL A 26 -3.86 2.10 7.91
CA VAL A 26 -3.00 1.42 6.93
C VAL A 26 -2.45 2.43 5.92
N ILE A 27 -1.14 2.42 5.70
CA ILE A 27 -0.47 3.24 4.69
C ILE A 27 0.10 2.32 3.60
N VAL A 28 -0.11 2.67 2.34
CA VAL A 28 0.34 1.87 1.20
C VAL A 28 1.34 2.66 0.36
N GLN A 29 2.56 2.14 0.26
CA GLN A 29 3.58 2.63 -0.68
C GLN A 29 3.60 1.74 -1.93
N GLY A 30 3.46 2.36 -3.09
CA GLY A 30 3.51 1.70 -4.39
C GLY A 30 3.78 2.69 -5.51
N TYR A 31 3.71 2.21 -6.75
CA TYR A 31 3.87 3.06 -7.93
C TYR A 31 2.55 3.74 -8.29
N LEU A 32 2.60 4.94 -8.84
CA LEU A 32 1.40 5.54 -9.43
C LEU A 32 1.03 4.76 -10.71
N PRO A 33 -0.27 4.51 -10.98
CA PRO A 33 -0.69 3.87 -12.21
C PRO A 33 -0.59 4.84 -13.40
N GLU A 34 -0.82 4.33 -14.61
CA GLU A 34 -0.94 5.17 -15.81
C GLU A 34 -1.95 6.32 -15.61
N PRO A 35 -1.74 7.51 -16.21
CA PRO A 35 -2.58 8.68 -15.96
C PRO A 35 -4.08 8.45 -16.11
N ARG A 36 -4.50 7.68 -17.13
CA ARG A 36 -5.91 7.30 -17.37
C ARG A 36 -6.56 6.58 -16.19
N LEU A 37 -5.77 5.82 -15.43
CA LEU A 37 -6.24 5.09 -14.24
C LEU A 37 -6.24 5.97 -12.98
N SER A 38 -5.65 7.16 -13.05
CA SER A 38 -5.67 8.19 -12.01
C SER A 38 -6.71 9.28 -12.25
N GLU A 39 -7.46 9.22 -13.36
CA GLU A 39 -8.53 10.16 -13.64
C GLU A 39 -9.63 10.11 -12.56
N GLY A 40 -10.11 11.30 -12.18
CA GLY A 40 -11.16 11.47 -11.17
C GLY A 40 -10.71 11.24 -9.72
N VAL A 41 -9.41 11.11 -9.44
CA VAL A 41 -8.88 11.09 -8.07
C VAL A 41 -8.93 12.52 -7.50
N PRO A 42 -9.57 12.74 -6.33
CA PRO A 42 -9.64 14.06 -5.69
C PRO A 42 -8.27 14.64 -5.32
N THR A 43 -8.22 15.96 -5.15
CA THR A 43 -7.02 16.63 -4.65
C THR A 43 -6.66 16.12 -3.25
N GLY A 44 -5.41 15.70 -3.09
CA GLY A 44 -4.90 15.12 -1.83
C GLY A 44 -4.99 13.60 -1.76
N GLU A 45 -5.62 12.94 -2.73
CA GLU A 45 -5.67 11.48 -2.85
C GLU A 45 -4.74 10.95 -3.94
N ALA A 46 -4.37 9.68 -3.84
CA ALA A 46 -3.60 8.98 -4.87
C ALA A 46 -4.06 7.52 -5.00
N ARG A 47 -4.10 7.03 -6.24
CA ARG A 47 -4.17 5.59 -6.51
C ARG A 47 -2.75 5.06 -6.63
N VAL A 48 -2.50 3.86 -6.12
CA VAL A 48 -1.23 3.17 -6.24
C VAL A 48 -1.42 1.77 -6.81
N VAL A 49 -0.47 1.33 -7.63
CA VAL A 49 -0.32 -0.04 -8.08
C VAL A 49 0.38 -0.81 -6.99
N ILE A 50 -0.28 -1.84 -6.49
CA ILE A 50 0.24 -2.78 -5.50
C ILE A 50 0.04 -4.22 -6.00
N PRO A 51 1.03 -5.12 -5.86
CA PRO A 51 0.84 -6.53 -6.18
C PRO A 51 -0.30 -7.12 -5.37
N ARG A 52 -1.19 -7.88 -6.02
CA ARG A 52 -2.32 -8.54 -5.35
C ARG A 52 -1.88 -9.41 -4.18
N GLU A 53 -0.78 -10.14 -4.35
CA GLU A 53 -0.22 -11.03 -3.32
C GLU A 53 0.18 -10.24 -2.06
N LEU A 54 0.76 -9.05 -2.25
CA LEU A 54 1.16 -8.17 -1.15
C LEU A 54 -0.06 -7.67 -0.37
N LEU A 55 -1.12 -7.25 -1.08
CA LEU A 55 -2.36 -6.81 -0.46
C LEU A 55 -3.05 -7.95 0.32
N ASN A 56 -3.10 -9.15 -0.26
CA ASN A 56 -3.69 -10.31 0.38
C ASN A 56 -2.94 -10.70 1.67
N GLU A 57 -1.61 -10.68 1.64
CA GLU A 57 -0.78 -10.97 2.81
C GLU A 57 -0.95 -9.89 3.89
N ALA A 58 -1.03 -8.62 3.52
CA ALA A 58 -1.33 -7.54 4.46
C ALA A 58 -2.67 -7.77 5.18
N ALA A 59 -3.73 -8.09 4.42
CA ALA A 59 -5.05 -8.35 4.96
C ALA A 59 -5.05 -9.54 5.94
N ARG A 60 -4.33 -10.62 5.62
CA ARG A 60 -4.19 -11.77 6.53
C ARG A 60 -3.53 -11.40 7.84
N ARG A 61 -2.49 -10.56 7.81
CA ARG A 61 -1.77 -10.11 9.01
C ARG A 61 -2.63 -9.20 9.89
N LEU A 62 -3.39 -8.29 9.29
CA LEU A 62 -4.32 -7.41 10.02
C LEU A 62 -5.44 -8.20 10.71
N LEU A 63 -5.91 -9.29 10.11
CA LEU A 63 -6.94 -10.14 10.71
C LEU A 63 -6.40 -11.07 11.82
N ALA A 64 -5.08 -11.23 11.92
CA ALA A 64 -4.42 -12.11 12.88
C ALA A 64 -3.87 -11.36 14.11
N SER A 65 -3.85 -10.03 14.08
CA SER A 65 -3.48 -9.13 15.18
C SER A 65 -4.66 -8.76 16.03
#